data_AF-A0A946PS15-F1
#
_entry.id   AF-A0A946PS15-F1
#
_cell.length_a   1.000
_cell.length_b   1.000
_cell.length_c   1.000
_cell.angle_alpha   90.00
_cell.angle_beta   90.00
_cell.angle_gamma   90.00
#
_symmetry.space_group_name_H-M   'P 1'
#
loop_
_entity.id
_entity.type
_entity.pdbx_description
1 polymer ?
#
loop_
_entity_poly.entity_id
_entity_poly.type
_entity_poly.pdbx_seq_one_letter_code
_entity_poly.pdbx_strand_id
1 'polypeptide(L)'
;MDDNAITEYEKPIGRHALTAAERKREQRLRMETHIAERDSHEWTEQECLKVLSSSQWRGTVMDNSAWDQLGLLRGFIKKPAH
;
A
#
# COMPACT_ATOMS: atom_id res chain seq x y z
N MET A 1 -55.52 -5.69 -20.00
CA MET A 1 -54.90 -7.00 -20.19
C MET A 1 -53.91 -6.84 -21.33
N ASP A 2 -52.62 -6.65 -21.14
CA ASP A 2 -51.78 -6.70 -19.95
C ASP A 2 -50.59 -5.76 -20.17
N ASP A 3 -50.35 -4.94 -19.15
CA ASP A 3 -49.22 -4.03 -19.05
C ASP A 3 -47.95 -4.83 -18.75
N ASN A 4 -46.87 -4.44 -19.43
CA ASN A 4 -45.51 -4.44 -18.87
C ASN A 4 -44.83 -5.81 -18.64
N ALA A 5 -44.27 -6.38 -19.71
CA ALA A 5 -43.18 -7.34 -19.61
C ALA A 5 -41.89 -6.59 -19.20
N ILE A 6 -41.73 -6.38 -17.89
CA ILE A 6 -40.49 -5.92 -17.28
C ILE A 6 -39.45 -7.02 -17.55
N THR A 7 -38.53 -6.77 -18.48
CA THR A 7 -37.33 -7.58 -18.67
C THR A 7 -36.62 -7.70 -17.34
N GLU A 8 -36.62 -8.91 -16.78
CA GLU A 8 -35.85 -9.27 -15.59
C GLU A 8 -34.38 -8.97 -15.86
N TYR A 9 -33.91 -7.83 -15.37
CA TYR A 9 -32.48 -7.56 -15.23
C TYR A 9 -31.99 -8.49 -14.13
N GLU A 10 -31.57 -9.70 -14.52
CA GLU A 10 -30.77 -10.59 -13.67
C GLU A 10 -29.53 -9.80 -13.24
N LYS A 11 -29.55 -9.28 -12.01
CA LYS A 11 -28.35 -8.69 -11.40
C LYS A 11 -27.29 -9.78 -11.44
N PRO A 12 -26.11 -9.54 -12.03
CA PRO A 12 -25.07 -10.55 -12.05
C PRO A 12 -24.79 -10.95 -10.60
N ILE A 13 -24.98 -12.23 -10.30
CA ILE A 13 -24.69 -12.85 -9.00
C ILE A 13 -23.24 -12.51 -8.70
N GLY A 14 -23.07 -11.52 -7.83
CA GLY A 14 -21.83 -10.79 -7.72
C GLY A 14 -20.69 -11.71 -7.32
N ARG A 15 -19.58 -11.64 -8.06
CA ARG A 15 -18.27 -11.76 -7.41
C ARG A 15 -18.34 -10.84 -6.20
N HIS A 16 -18.32 -11.38 -4.97
CA HIS A 16 -18.44 -10.59 -3.75
C HIS A 16 -17.51 -9.38 -3.86
N ALA A 17 -18.07 -8.21 -4.16
CA ALA A 17 -17.29 -7.01 -4.32
C ALA A 17 -16.69 -6.73 -2.95
N LEU A 18 -15.36 -6.77 -2.84
CA LEU A 18 -14.67 -6.52 -1.58
C LEU A 18 -15.24 -5.23 -0.97
N THR A 19 -15.69 -5.35 0.27
CA THR A 19 -16.14 -4.21 1.05
C THR A 19 -15.03 -3.16 1.09
N ALA A 20 -15.39 -1.89 1.35
CA ALA A 20 -14.39 -0.83 1.45
C ALA A 20 -13.30 -1.14 2.50
N ALA A 21 -13.69 -1.81 3.59
CA ALA A 21 -12.78 -2.26 4.63
C ALA A 21 -11.80 -3.34 4.14
N GLU A 22 -12.29 -4.32 3.39
CA GLU A 22 -11.45 -5.39 2.81
C GLU A 22 -10.49 -4.84 1.76
N ARG A 23 -10.94 -3.93 0.88
CA ARG A 23 -10.06 -3.27 -0.09
C ARG A 23 -8.93 -2.51 0.59
N LYS A 24 -9.24 -1.79 1.68
CA LYS A 24 -8.23 -1.08 2.46
C LYS A 24 -7.25 -2.04 3.15
N ARG A 25 -7.73 -3.19 3.65
CA ARG A 25 -6.86 -4.23 4.23
C ARG A 25 -5.93 -4.81 3.18
N GLU A 26 -6.45 -5.19 2.03
CA GLU A 26 -5.70 -5.72 0.89
C GLU A 26 -4.63 -4.72 0.42
N GLN A 27 -4.99 -3.44 0.32
CA GLN A 27 -4.04 -2.39 -0.05
C GLN A 27 -2.89 -2.27 0.96
N ARG A 28 -3.17 -2.36 2.26
CA ARG A 28 -2.14 -2.34 3.31
C ARG A 28 -1.22 -3.55 3.22
N LEU A 29 -1.78 -4.74 3.02
CA LEU A 29 -1.03 -5.98 2.84
C LEU A 29 -0.08 -5.89 1.65
N ARG A 30 -0.56 -5.45 0.48
CA ARG A 30 0.30 -5.29 -0.70
C ARG A 30 1.46 -4.34 -0.47
N MET A 31 1.20 -3.23 0.23
CA MET A 31 2.25 -2.27 0.55
C MET A 31 3.25 -2.83 1.56
N GLU A 32 2.80 -3.59 2.56
CA GLU A 32 3.66 -4.28 3.51
C GLU A 32 4.51 -5.37 2.85
N THR A 33 3.94 -6.14 1.92
CA THR A 33 4.68 -7.12 1.10
C THR A 33 5.74 -6.43 0.26
N HIS A 34 5.39 -5.34 -0.41
CA HIS A 34 6.34 -4.62 -1.26
C HIS A 34 7.51 -4.02 -0.47
N ILE A 35 7.23 -3.48 0.72
CA ILE A 35 8.27 -3.01 1.66
C ILE A 35 9.17 -4.18 2.12
N ALA A 36 8.62 -5.37 2.32
CA ALA A 36 9.38 -6.53 2.77
C ALA A 36 10.22 -7.19 1.66
N GLU A 37 9.78 -7.13 0.41
CA GLU A 37 10.43 -7.80 -0.73
C GLU A 37 11.48 -6.93 -1.41
N ARG A 38 11.36 -5.59 -1.35
CA ARG A 38 12.31 -4.68 -2.00
C ARG A 38 13.36 -4.16 -1.04
N ASP A 39 14.55 -3.95 -1.58
CA ASP A 39 15.61 -3.28 -0.84
C ASP A 39 15.24 -1.84 -0.51
N SER A 40 15.68 -1.38 0.66
CA SER A 40 15.33 -0.06 1.20
C SER A 40 15.78 1.12 0.33
N HIS A 41 16.83 0.95 -0.47
CA HIS A 41 17.31 1.98 -1.39
C HIS A 41 16.39 2.22 -2.60
N GLU A 42 15.46 1.29 -2.86
CA GLU A 42 14.46 1.41 -3.92
C GLU A 42 13.13 1.96 -3.42
N TRP A 43 12.96 2.11 -2.10
CA TRP A 43 11.72 2.60 -1.55
C TRP A 43 11.47 4.04 -1.99
N THR A 44 10.20 4.28 -2.30
CA THR A 44 9.62 5.59 -2.51
C THR A 44 9.41 6.29 -1.16
N GLU A 45 9.20 7.60 -1.22
CA GLU A 45 8.89 8.37 -0.01
C GLU A 45 7.66 7.84 0.73
N GLN A 46 6.62 7.41 0.01
CA GLN A 46 5.39 6.89 0.63
C GLN A 46 5.65 5.61 1.42
N GLU A 47 6.50 4.73 0.91
CA GLU A 47 6.92 3.50 1.57
C GLU A 47 7.75 3.80 2.82
N CYS A 48 8.73 4.72 2.73
CA CYS A 48 9.47 5.18 3.90
C CYS A 48 8.54 5.73 4.99
N LEU A 49 7.60 6.61 4.64
CA LEU A 49 6.64 7.18 5.59
C LEU A 49 5.71 6.11 6.18
N LYS A 50 5.31 5.11 5.39
CA LYS A 50 4.55 3.96 5.87
C LYS A 50 5.36 3.13 6.89
N VAL A 51 6.66 2.96 6.66
CA VAL A 51 7.55 2.27 7.62
C VAL A 51 7.62 3.05 8.93
N LEU A 52 7.96 4.34 8.84
CA LEU A 52 8.15 5.23 10.00
C LEU A 52 6.87 5.47 10.82
N SER A 53 5.70 5.41 10.17
CA SER A 53 4.41 5.57 10.85
C SER A 53 3.88 4.27 11.50
N SER A 54 4.46 3.11 11.18
CA SER A 54 4.01 1.83 11.74
C SER A 54 4.82 1.45 12.97
N SER A 55 4.14 1.05 14.05
CA SER A 55 4.81 0.62 15.28
C SER A 55 5.60 -0.68 15.13
N GLN A 56 5.26 -1.52 14.15
CA GLN A 56 5.87 -2.83 13.97
C GLN A 56 7.35 -2.79 13.56
N TRP A 57 7.78 -1.71 12.91
CA TRP A 57 9.16 -1.56 12.44
C TRP A 57 9.97 -0.58 13.29
N ARG A 58 9.35 0.10 14.25
CA ARG A 58 10.01 1.09 15.09
C ARG A 58 11.21 0.49 15.82
N GLY A 59 12.36 1.15 15.72
CA GLY A 59 13.63 0.71 16.33
C GLY A 59 14.28 -0.50 15.65
N THR A 60 13.76 -0.97 14.52
CA THR A 60 14.38 -2.05 13.73
C THR A 60 15.32 -1.49 12.66
N VAL A 61 16.05 -2.37 11.96
CA VAL A 61 16.87 -1.99 10.80
C VAL A 61 16.05 -1.31 9.71
N MET A 62 14.77 -1.68 9.57
CA MET A 62 13.87 -1.06 8.59
C MET A 62 13.55 0.40 8.95
N ASP A 63 13.48 0.75 10.24
CA ASP A 63 13.26 2.13 10.72
C ASP A 63 14.43 3.04 10.30
N ASN A 64 15.66 2.59 10.58
CA ASN A 64 16.87 3.32 10.22
C ASN A 64 17.01 3.45 8.70
N SER A 65 16.77 2.35 7.98
CA SER A 65 16.81 2.34 6.52
C SER A 65 15.78 3.29 5.89
N ALA A 66 14.58 3.39 6.48
CA ALA A 66 13.55 4.31 6.03
C ALA A 66 13.96 5.77 6.25
N TRP A 67 14.59 6.10 7.37
CA TRP A 67 15.14 7.44 7.61
C TRP A 67 16.27 7.79 6.65
N ASP A 68 17.20 6.87 6.41
CA ASP A 68 18.32 7.08 5.50
C ASP A 68 17.82 7.33 4.07
N GLN A 69 16.96 6.46 3.55
CA GLN A 69 16.38 6.61 2.21
C GLN A 69 15.53 7.87 2.09
N LEU A 70 14.71 8.20 3.10
CA LEU A 70 13.91 9.43 3.08
C LEU A 70 14.80 10.67 3.08
N GLY A 71 15.90 10.65 3.84
CA GLY A 71 16.92 11.70 3.84
C GLY A 71 17.59 11.87 2.47
N LEU A 72 17.85 10.78 1.75
CA LEU A 72 18.36 10.81 0.38
C LEU A 72 17.31 11.41 -0.59
N LEU A 73 16.07 10.93 -0.54
CA LEU A 73 14.98 11.39 -1.42
C LEU A 73 14.67 12.88 -1.22
N ARG A 74 14.76 13.37 0.02
CA ARG A 74 14.54 14.78 0.36
C ARG A 74 15.77 15.67 0.19
N GLY A 75 16.94 15.08 -0.09
CA GLY A 75 18.20 15.82 -0.26
C GLY A 75 18.85 16.31 1.04
N PHE A 76 18.42 15.80 2.21
CA PHE A 76 19.06 16.08 3.50
C PHE A 76 20.36 15.31 3.69
N ILE A 77 20.45 14.13 3.08
CA ILE A 77 21.64 13.27 3.10
C ILE A 77 22.14 13.13 1.66
N LYS A 78 23.46 13.14 1.47
CA LYS A 78 24.07 12.84 0.17
C LYS A 78 24.43 11.36 0.12
N LYS A 79 24.08 10.69 -0.97
CA LYS A 79 24.55 9.32 -1.22
C LYS A 79 26.08 9.36 -1.23
N PRO A 80 26.78 8.52 -0.46
CA PRO A 80 28.23 8.50 -0.49
C PRO A 80 28.69 8.20 -1.92
N ALA A 81 29.54 9.06 -2.47
CA ALA A 81 30.18 8.81 -3.76
C ALA A 81 31.15 7.66 -3.56
N HIS A 82 30.84 6.51 -4.16
CA HIS A 82 31.70 5.33 -4.15
C HIS A 82 32.65 5.36 -5.36
#